data_AF-A0AAJ6EFB0-F1
#
_entry.id   AF-A0AAJ6EFB0-F1
#
_cell.length_a   1.000
_cell.length_b   1.000
_cell.length_c   1.000
_cell.angle_alpha   90.00
_cell.angle_beta   90.00
_cell.angle_gamma   90.00
#
_symmetry.space_group_name_H-M   'P 1'
#
loop_
_entity.id
_entity.type
_entity.pdbx_description
1 polymer ?
#
loop_
_entity_poly.entity_id
_entity_poly.type
_entity_poly.pdbx_seq_one_letter_code
_entity_poly.pdbx_strand_id
1 'polypeptide(L)'
;MDEKQVLILNFHRPHQPWWYSTFFQEEAFMKRLVLMAALLVSGGAIAQPREVIPTDQISLARGQIKVLVFDEQIGRINVVGKGIVEAEPQTDRQMSIEGIGSGSSQLFVFSKDGKQIYSAAVVVTAELGHLVKIYGNNKNEDLNAGHTLVWCNEFGCGRPDGDLPKPTSLAVERVRAR
;
A
#
# COMPACT_ATOMS: atom_id res chain seq x y z
N MET A 1 67.46 -39.72 -4.83
CA MET A 1 68.65 -38.92 -4.49
C MET A 1 68.60 -37.71 -5.37
N ASP A 2 68.19 -36.57 -4.82
CA ASP A 2 68.26 -35.27 -5.50
C ASP A 2 68.42 -34.19 -4.43
N GLU A 3 69.61 -33.61 -4.42
CA GLU A 3 70.14 -32.72 -3.41
C GLU A 3 69.86 -31.28 -3.83
N LYS A 4 68.89 -30.61 -3.20
CA LYS A 4 68.59 -29.20 -3.45
C LYS A 4 69.47 -28.32 -2.57
N GLN A 5 70.51 -27.74 -3.17
CA GLN A 5 71.33 -26.71 -2.55
C GLN A 5 70.54 -25.40 -2.40
N VAL A 6 70.48 -24.90 -1.17
CA VAL A 6 69.87 -23.61 -0.81
C VAL A 6 70.96 -22.54 -0.81
N LEU A 7 70.89 -21.62 -1.76
CA LEU A 7 71.79 -20.47 -1.89
C LEU A 7 71.32 -19.35 -0.94
N ILE A 8 72.08 -19.09 0.13
CA ILE A 8 71.81 -17.98 1.07
C ILE A 8 72.62 -16.77 0.62
N LEU A 9 71.95 -15.75 0.06
CA LEU A 9 72.56 -14.46 -0.25
C LEU A 9 72.47 -13.54 0.98
N ASN A 10 73.62 -13.26 1.60
CA ASN A 10 73.75 -12.26 2.66
C ASN A 10 73.72 -10.85 2.06
N PHE A 11 72.59 -10.15 2.20
CA PHE A 11 72.48 -8.73 1.87
C PHE A 11 73.04 -7.87 3.02
N HIS A 12 74.19 -7.26 2.76
CA HIS A 12 74.77 -6.24 3.61
C HIS A 12 73.92 -4.97 3.50
N ARG A 13 73.25 -4.55 4.59
CA ARG A 13 72.51 -3.28 4.62
C ARG A 13 73.50 -2.12 4.77
N PRO A 14 73.41 -1.05 3.97
CA PRO A 14 74.13 0.18 4.24
C PRO A 14 73.51 0.89 5.45
N HIS A 15 74.37 1.36 6.35
CA HIS A 15 74.02 2.25 7.45
C HIS A 15 73.36 3.53 6.92
N GLN A 16 72.11 3.78 7.30
CA GLN A 16 71.48 5.07 7.09
C GLN A 16 71.71 6.02 8.28
N PRO A 17 71.97 7.32 8.03
CA PRO A 17 72.18 8.30 9.07
C PRO A 17 70.86 8.77 9.73
N TRP A 18 70.81 8.52 11.03
CA TRP A 18 69.94 8.97 12.14
C TRP A 18 69.50 10.46 12.29
N TRP A 19 69.53 11.33 11.27
CA TRP A 19 69.22 12.77 11.46
C TRP A 19 68.16 13.35 10.52
N TYR A 20 67.09 12.61 10.23
CA TYR A 20 65.90 13.17 9.55
C TYR A 20 64.63 12.73 10.26
N SER A 21 64.36 13.33 11.42
CA SER A 21 63.11 13.10 12.13
C SER A 21 62.70 14.34 12.91
N THR A 22 62.32 15.40 12.19
CA THR A 22 61.43 16.47 12.67
C THR A 22 61.21 17.42 11.50
N PHE A 23 60.12 17.24 10.73
CA PHE A 23 59.45 18.26 9.91
C PHE A 23 58.55 17.56 8.90
N PHE A 24 57.48 16.88 9.33
CA PHE A 24 56.31 16.55 8.47
C PHE A 24 55.20 15.87 9.30
N GLN A 25 54.71 16.54 10.35
CA GLN A 25 53.67 15.97 11.23
C GLN A 25 52.55 16.95 11.58
N GLU A 26 52.23 17.90 10.70
CA GLU A 26 51.05 18.78 10.87
C GLU A 26 50.03 18.71 9.72
N GLU A 27 50.43 18.31 8.51
CA GLU A 27 49.52 18.22 7.36
C GLU A 27 48.58 17.00 7.36
N ALA A 28 48.93 15.95 8.11
CA ALA A 28 48.18 14.69 8.11
C ALA A 28 46.93 14.73 9.02
N PHE A 29 46.91 15.62 10.03
CA PHE A 29 45.82 15.68 11.00
C PHE A 29 44.61 16.44 10.44
N MET A 30 44.85 17.50 9.66
CA MET A 30 43.78 18.34 9.10
C MET A 30 43.00 17.64 7.97
N LYS A 31 43.68 16.85 7.13
CA LYS A 31 43.04 16.08 6.04
C LYS A 31 42.09 14.97 6.55
N ARG A 32 42.36 14.39 7.73
CA ARG A 32 41.50 13.35 8.32
C ARG A 32 40.23 13.94 8.95
N LEU A 33 40.29 15.15 9.48
CA LEU A 33 39.14 15.85 10.05
C LEU A 33 38.13 16.30 8.97
N VAL A 34 38.62 16.77 7.82
CA VAL A 34 37.77 17.17 6.69
C VAL A 34 37.01 15.97 6.08
N LEU A 35 37.65 14.79 6.03
CA LEU A 35 37.03 13.55 5.53
C LEU A 35 35.92 13.02 6.47
N MET A 36 36.08 13.16 7.79
CA MET A 36 35.04 12.80 8.76
C MET A 36 33.85 13.75 8.74
N ALA A 37 34.08 15.05 8.56
CA ALA A 37 33.00 16.04 8.45
C ALA A 37 32.15 15.83 7.19
N ALA A 38 32.74 15.39 6.07
CA ALA A 38 32.02 15.11 4.83
C ALA A 38 31.07 13.89 4.92
N LEU A 39 31.38 12.91 5.78
CA LEU A 39 30.54 11.72 6.00
C LEU A 39 29.33 11.98 6.91
N LEU A 40 29.34 13.06 7.70
CA LEU A 40 28.22 13.44 8.57
C LEU A 40 27.11 14.21 7.82
N VAL A 41 27.39 14.72 6.62
CA VAL A 41 26.43 15.52 5.82
C VAL A 41 25.57 14.65 4.90
N SER A 42 25.91 13.36 4.68
CA SER A 42 25.13 12.45 3.84
C SER A 42 23.97 11.73 4.58
N GLY A 43 23.76 12.01 5.87
CA GLY A 43 22.80 11.28 6.71
C GLY A 43 21.35 11.80 6.71
N GLY A 44 21.04 12.83 5.93
CA GLY A 44 19.68 13.35 5.79
C GLY A 44 18.86 12.57 4.76
N ALA A 45 18.75 11.25 4.90
CA ALA A 45 17.72 10.50 4.20
C ALA A 45 16.38 10.94 4.82
N ILE A 46 15.82 12.02 4.28
CA ILE A 46 14.46 12.46 4.56
C ILE A 46 13.58 11.26 4.27
N ALA A 47 13.14 10.59 5.34
CA ALA A 47 12.12 9.58 5.29
C ALA A 47 10.87 10.29 4.76
N GLN A 48 10.66 10.21 3.45
CA GLN A 48 9.49 10.79 2.82
C GLN A 48 8.26 10.19 3.51
N PRO A 49 7.27 11.01 3.91
CA PRO A 49 6.02 10.51 4.44
C PRO A 49 5.47 9.44 3.49
N ARG A 50 5.40 8.20 3.98
CA ARG A 50 4.90 7.09 3.16
C ARG A 50 3.39 7.23 3.09
N GLU A 51 2.86 7.33 1.87
CA GLU A 51 1.43 7.26 1.65
C GLU A 51 0.91 5.88 2.12
N VAL A 52 -0.08 5.90 3.01
CA VAL A 52 -0.73 4.68 3.49
C VAL A 52 -1.83 4.34 2.50
N ILE A 53 -1.53 3.39 1.62
CA ILE A 53 -2.53 2.83 0.70
C ILE A 53 -3.47 1.94 1.52
N PRO A 54 -4.79 2.16 1.48
CA PRO A 54 -5.75 1.30 2.14
C PRO A 54 -5.61 -0.14 1.65
N THR A 55 -5.73 -1.12 2.55
CA THR A 55 -5.64 -2.53 2.16
C THR A 55 -6.86 -2.96 1.37
N ASP A 56 -8.03 -2.45 1.74
CA ASP A 56 -9.30 -2.82 1.14
C ASP A 56 -10.13 -1.63 0.69
N GLN A 57 -11.18 -1.92 -0.09
CA GLN A 57 -12.23 -0.98 -0.44
C GLN A 57 -13.60 -1.56 -0.06
N ILE A 58 -14.38 -0.79 0.71
CA ILE A 58 -15.73 -1.15 1.12
C ILE A 58 -16.72 -0.22 0.41
N SER A 59 -17.57 -0.78 -0.44
CA SER A 59 -18.72 -0.06 -0.99
C SER A 59 -19.95 -0.26 -0.11
N LEU A 60 -20.60 0.85 0.24
CA LEU A 60 -21.87 0.93 0.98
C LEU A 60 -22.83 1.85 0.24
N ALA A 61 -24.12 1.67 0.48
CA ALA A 61 -25.12 2.69 0.22
C ALA A 61 -25.52 3.40 1.51
N ARG A 62 -26.17 4.56 1.38
CA ARG A 62 -26.76 5.25 2.53
C ARG A 62 -27.77 4.36 3.25
N GLY A 63 -27.65 4.25 4.58
CA GLY A 63 -28.42 3.36 5.44
C GLY A 63 -28.01 1.89 5.39
N GLN A 64 -27.03 1.51 4.56
CA GLN A 64 -26.52 0.15 4.52
C GLN A 64 -25.51 -0.08 5.65
N ILE A 65 -25.70 -1.19 6.35
CA ILE A 65 -24.80 -1.63 7.42
C ILE A 65 -24.02 -2.86 6.94
N LYS A 66 -22.71 -2.88 7.19
CA LYS A 66 -21.85 -4.07 7.08
C LYS A 66 -21.22 -4.37 8.44
N VAL A 67 -21.12 -5.64 8.78
CA VAL A 67 -20.41 -6.10 9.97
C VAL A 67 -19.07 -6.68 9.57
N LEU A 68 -18.01 -6.22 10.22
CA LEU A 68 -16.67 -6.77 10.08
C LEU A 68 -16.31 -7.57 11.34
N VAL A 69 -15.61 -8.67 11.13
CA VAL A 69 -15.10 -9.55 12.19
C VAL A 69 -13.58 -9.61 12.08
N PHE A 70 -12.89 -9.47 13.21
CA PHE A 70 -11.44 -9.47 13.28
C PHE A 70 -10.95 -10.61 14.19
N ASP A 71 -9.76 -11.14 13.85
CA ASP A 71 -9.10 -12.14 14.68
C ASP A 71 -8.49 -11.53 15.96
N GLU A 72 -8.06 -10.27 15.88
CA GLU A 72 -7.48 -9.49 16.98
C GLU A 72 -8.53 -8.62 17.68
N GLN A 73 -8.33 -8.33 18.98
CA GLN A 73 -9.23 -7.43 19.73
C GLN A 73 -9.10 -5.98 19.25
N ILE A 74 -10.23 -5.33 19.01
CA ILE A 74 -10.34 -3.93 18.64
C ILE A 74 -10.00 -3.06 19.85
N GLY A 75 -9.05 -2.14 19.68
CA GLY A 75 -8.68 -1.14 20.67
C GLY A 75 -9.20 0.24 20.32
N ARG A 76 -9.00 0.68 19.07
CA ARG A 76 -9.40 2.02 18.60
C ARG A 76 -9.86 1.97 17.15
N ILE A 77 -10.93 2.69 16.86
CA ILE A 77 -11.47 2.90 15.51
C ILE A 77 -11.31 4.36 15.16
N ASN A 78 -10.71 4.66 14.01
CA ASN A 78 -10.59 6.01 13.47
C ASN A 78 -11.27 6.07 12.10
N VAL A 79 -12.20 7.01 11.95
CA VAL A 79 -12.88 7.31 10.68
C VAL A 79 -12.50 8.71 10.23
N VAL A 80 -11.98 8.82 9.02
CA VAL A 80 -11.59 10.09 8.39
C VAL A 80 -12.63 10.47 7.33
N GLY A 81 -13.36 11.56 7.58
CA GLY A 81 -14.49 11.96 6.74
C GLY A 81 -15.81 11.92 7.52
N LYS A 82 -15.97 12.84 8.48
CA LYS A 82 -17.14 12.89 9.37
C LYS A 82 -18.44 13.05 8.56
N GLY A 83 -19.49 12.37 9.00
CA GLY A 83 -20.83 12.46 8.39
C GLY A 83 -21.03 11.63 7.12
N ILE A 84 -20.03 10.85 6.71
CA ILE A 84 -20.14 9.90 5.58
C ILE A 84 -20.39 8.49 6.11
N VAL A 85 -19.57 8.06 7.08
CA VAL A 85 -19.61 6.73 7.67
C VAL A 85 -19.61 6.84 9.18
N GLU A 86 -20.39 5.99 9.84
CA GLU A 86 -20.30 5.73 11.27
C GLU A 86 -19.85 4.30 11.50
N ALA A 87 -18.95 4.10 12.47
CA ALA A 87 -18.41 2.80 12.80
C ALA A 87 -18.53 2.59 14.30
N GLU A 88 -19.22 1.52 14.70
CA GLU A 88 -19.49 1.21 16.09
C GLU A 88 -19.00 -0.19 16.45
N PRO A 89 -18.25 -0.37 17.55
CA PRO A 89 -17.88 -1.69 18.03
C PRO A 89 -19.12 -2.39 18.60
N GLN A 90 -19.40 -3.58 18.09
CA GLN A 90 -20.49 -4.44 18.59
C GLN A 90 -19.99 -5.38 19.69
N THR A 91 -18.74 -5.84 19.57
CA THR A 91 -18.02 -6.65 20.56
C THR A 91 -16.55 -6.25 20.58
N ASP A 92 -15.70 -6.97 21.31
CA ASP A 92 -14.25 -6.76 21.29
C ASP A 92 -13.59 -7.17 19.97
N ARG A 93 -14.29 -7.89 19.09
CA ARG A 93 -13.77 -8.39 17.80
C ARG A 93 -14.67 -8.13 16.61
N GLN A 94 -15.81 -7.46 16.81
CA GLN A 94 -16.75 -7.15 15.75
C GLN A 94 -17.12 -5.69 15.78
N MET A 95 -17.31 -5.11 14.60
CA MET A 95 -17.83 -3.76 14.47
C MET A 95 -18.80 -3.68 13.30
N SER A 96 -19.80 -2.81 13.44
CA SER A 96 -20.68 -2.40 12.35
C SER A 96 -20.16 -1.12 11.72
N ILE A 97 -20.35 -1.02 10.41
CA ILE A 97 -20.09 0.19 9.63
C ILE A 97 -21.40 0.54 8.92
N GLU A 98 -21.89 1.76 9.13
CA GLU A 98 -23.07 2.30 8.46
C GLU A 98 -22.70 3.46 7.56
N GLY A 99 -23.24 3.47 6.33
CA GLY A 99 -23.16 4.63 5.45
C GLY A 99 -24.23 5.67 5.82
N ILE A 100 -23.85 6.84 6.33
CA ILE A 100 -24.79 7.90 6.73
C ILE A 100 -24.94 8.97 5.65
N GLY A 101 -23.83 9.33 5.01
CA GLY A 101 -23.77 10.35 3.98
C GLY A 101 -23.03 9.83 2.76
N SER A 102 -23.34 10.36 1.58
CA SER A 102 -22.65 9.98 0.35
C SER A 102 -21.27 10.62 0.28
N GLY A 103 -20.27 9.87 -0.20
CA GLY A 103 -18.89 10.32 -0.34
C GLY A 103 -17.87 9.22 -0.06
N SER A 104 -16.61 9.61 0.07
CA SER A 104 -15.50 8.71 0.41
C SER A 104 -14.95 9.02 1.81
N SER A 105 -14.71 7.98 2.59
CA SER A 105 -14.11 8.03 3.93
C SER A 105 -12.97 7.02 4.02
N GLN A 106 -12.04 7.22 4.95
CA GLN A 106 -11.06 6.18 5.31
C GLN A 106 -11.35 5.64 6.70
N LEU A 107 -11.26 4.32 6.83
CA LEU A 107 -11.44 3.60 8.06
C LEU A 107 -10.12 2.96 8.46
N PHE A 108 -9.73 3.16 9.72
CA PHE A 108 -8.58 2.51 10.33
C PHE A 108 -9.01 1.83 11.63
N VAL A 109 -8.62 0.57 11.78
CA VAL A 109 -8.85 -0.20 13.00
C VAL A 109 -7.50 -0.57 13.60
N PHE A 110 -7.35 -0.30 14.89
CA PHE A 110 -6.15 -0.60 15.66
C PHE A 110 -6.48 -1.61 16.75
N SER A 111 -5.54 -2.51 17.03
CA SER A 111 -5.62 -3.38 18.19
C SER A 111 -5.43 -2.61 19.50
N LYS A 112 -5.66 -3.26 20.64
CA LYS A 112 -5.40 -2.68 21.98
C LYS A 112 -3.96 -2.24 22.18
N ASP A 113 -3.00 -2.90 21.52
CA ASP A 113 -1.58 -2.57 21.58
C ASP A 113 -1.19 -1.40 20.65
N GLY A 114 -2.15 -0.83 19.91
CA GLY A 114 -1.94 0.30 19.01
C GLY A 114 -1.43 -0.07 17.62
N LYS A 115 -1.28 -1.36 17.30
CA LYS A 115 -0.95 -1.84 15.96
C LYS A 115 -2.17 -1.69 15.04
N GLN A 116 -1.97 -1.18 13.82
CA GLN A 116 -3.02 -1.17 12.81
C GLN A 116 -3.31 -2.59 12.34
N ILE A 117 -4.55 -3.05 12.51
CA ILE A 117 -5.01 -4.40 12.11
C ILE A 117 -5.84 -4.37 10.84
N TYR A 118 -6.42 -3.23 10.48
CA TYR A 118 -7.22 -3.08 9.27
C TYR A 118 -7.22 -1.64 8.76
N SER A 119 -7.21 -1.48 7.43
CA SER A 119 -7.49 -0.19 6.79
C SER A 119 -8.31 -0.38 5.51
N ALA A 120 -9.32 0.45 5.34
CA ALA A 120 -10.16 0.42 4.15
C ALA A 120 -10.56 1.83 3.68
N ALA A 121 -10.63 2.01 2.37
CA ALA A 121 -11.36 3.11 1.76
C ALA A 121 -12.85 2.74 1.74
N VAL A 122 -13.68 3.48 2.45
CA VAL A 122 -15.12 3.28 2.47
C VAL A 122 -15.76 4.27 1.52
N VAL A 123 -16.52 3.80 0.55
CA VAL A 123 -17.24 4.66 -0.38
C VAL A 123 -18.73 4.43 -0.25
N VAL A 124 -19.45 5.50 0.06
CA VAL A 124 -20.88 5.49 0.33
C VAL A 124 -21.62 6.18 -0.80
N THR A 125 -22.49 5.43 -1.49
CA THR A 125 -23.36 5.95 -2.54
C THR A 125 -24.65 6.52 -1.95
N ALA A 126 -25.22 7.53 -2.59
CA ALA A 126 -26.50 8.12 -2.17
C ALA A 126 -27.68 7.13 -2.28
N GLU A 127 -27.60 6.20 -3.25
CA GLU A 127 -28.62 5.21 -3.55
C GLU A 127 -28.00 3.80 -3.56
N LEU A 128 -28.82 2.78 -3.32
CA LEU A 128 -28.39 1.37 -3.28
C LEU A 128 -27.83 0.82 -4.61
N GLY A 129 -27.72 1.65 -5.65
CA GLY A 129 -27.52 1.22 -7.03
C GLY A 129 -28.86 0.96 -7.71
N HIS A 130 -28.81 0.68 -9.00
CA HIS A 130 -29.98 0.41 -9.82
C HIS A 130 -29.87 -0.99 -10.43
N LEU A 131 -30.99 -1.69 -10.45
CA LEU A 131 -31.14 -2.89 -11.26
C LEU A 131 -31.31 -2.48 -12.72
N VAL A 132 -30.31 -2.78 -13.55
CA VAL A 132 -30.30 -2.47 -14.98
C VAL A 132 -30.53 -3.74 -15.78
N LYS A 133 -31.37 -3.66 -16.81
CA LYS A 133 -31.59 -4.71 -17.81
C LYS A 133 -30.68 -4.46 -19.00
N ILE A 134 -29.71 -5.34 -19.22
CA ILE A 134 -28.83 -5.29 -20.39
C ILE A 134 -29.38 -6.24 -21.47
N TYR A 135 -29.68 -5.70 -22.64
CA TYR A 135 -30.14 -6.46 -23.81
C TYR A 135 -28.97 -6.75 -24.76
N GLY A 136 -28.84 -8.00 -25.22
CA GLY A 136 -27.83 -8.38 -26.23
C GLY A 136 -28.30 -8.03 -27.65
N ASN A 137 -27.37 -7.62 -28.52
CA ASN A 137 -27.67 -7.12 -29.87
C ASN A 137 -27.44 -8.16 -30.99
N ASN A 138 -27.49 -9.45 -30.69
CA ASN A 138 -27.24 -10.49 -31.69
C ASN A 138 -28.56 -10.93 -32.34
N LYS A 139 -28.68 -10.69 -33.65
CA LYS A 139 -29.86 -11.04 -34.45
C LYS A 139 -30.02 -12.54 -34.75
N ASN A 140 -29.08 -13.38 -34.30
CA ASN A 140 -28.96 -14.77 -34.76
C ASN A 140 -28.92 -15.82 -33.64
N GLU A 141 -29.41 -15.52 -32.43
CA GLU A 141 -29.55 -16.56 -31.39
C GLU A 141 -31.00 -16.69 -30.95
N ASP A 142 -31.53 -17.85 -31.28
CA ASP A 142 -32.92 -18.28 -31.14
C ASP A 142 -33.42 -18.26 -29.68
N LEU A 143 -34.61 -17.68 -29.53
CA LEU A 143 -35.70 -18.16 -28.66
C LEU A 143 -35.61 -18.10 -27.12
N ASN A 144 -34.61 -17.47 -26.48
CA ASN A 144 -34.68 -17.14 -25.04
C ASN A 144 -33.94 -15.85 -24.64
N ALA A 145 -33.87 -14.85 -25.54
CA ALA A 145 -33.10 -13.61 -25.42
C ALA A 145 -33.62 -12.59 -24.37
N GLY A 146 -33.92 -13.06 -23.16
CA GLY A 146 -34.31 -12.23 -22.02
C GLY A 146 -33.10 -11.54 -21.42
N HIS A 147 -33.10 -10.21 -21.46
CA HIS A 147 -32.22 -9.30 -20.72
C HIS A 147 -31.46 -9.91 -19.52
N THR A 148 -30.17 -9.57 -19.41
CA THR A 148 -29.42 -9.84 -18.18
C THR A 148 -29.68 -8.74 -17.16
N LEU A 149 -30.13 -9.13 -15.96
CA LEU A 149 -30.19 -8.24 -14.82
C LEU A 149 -28.79 -8.04 -14.25
N VAL A 150 -28.35 -6.80 -14.17
CA VAL A 150 -27.08 -6.42 -13.56
C VAL A 150 -27.36 -5.32 -12.54
N TRP A 151 -26.77 -5.43 -11.37
CA TRP A 151 -26.84 -4.38 -10.37
C TRP A 151 -25.71 -3.39 -10.63
N CYS A 152 -26.05 -2.15 -10.95
CA CYS A 152 -25.09 -1.09 -11.26
C CYS A 152 -25.09 -0.04 -10.16
N ASN A 153 -23.90 0.38 -9.74
CA ASN A 153 -23.68 1.57 -8.95
C ASN A 153 -22.61 2.45 -9.63
N GLU A 154 -22.23 3.55 -8.99
CA GLU A 154 -21.22 4.48 -9.54
C GLU A 154 -19.81 3.89 -9.66
N PHE A 155 -19.52 2.74 -9.03
CA PHE A 155 -18.23 2.05 -9.08
C PHE A 155 -18.19 0.90 -10.08
N GLY A 156 -19.34 0.48 -10.61
CA GLY A 156 -19.42 -0.57 -11.61
C GLY A 156 -20.73 -1.34 -11.58
N CYS A 157 -20.79 -2.35 -12.44
CA CYS A 157 -21.95 -3.21 -12.61
C CYS A 157 -21.54 -4.66 -12.35
N GLY A 158 -22.27 -5.36 -11.48
CA GLY A 158 -22.04 -6.77 -11.13
C GLY A 158 -23.32 -7.58 -11.17
N ARG A 159 -23.19 -8.87 -11.51
CA ARG A 159 -24.31 -9.82 -11.32
C ARG A 159 -24.36 -10.22 -9.84
N PRO A 160 -25.53 -10.20 -9.20
CA PRO A 160 -25.67 -10.67 -7.82
C PRO A 160 -25.35 -12.16 -7.65
N ASP A 161 -25.46 -12.95 -8.74
CA ASP A 161 -25.13 -14.38 -8.76
C ASP A 161 -23.77 -14.63 -9.46
N GLY A 162 -22.78 -15.10 -8.69
CA GLY A 162 -21.38 -15.24 -9.13
C GLY A 162 -21.07 -16.40 -10.10
N ASP A 163 -22.03 -17.27 -10.42
CA ASP A 163 -21.80 -18.54 -11.14
C ASP A 163 -22.26 -18.56 -12.61
N LEU A 164 -22.69 -17.42 -13.17
CA LEU A 164 -23.08 -17.37 -14.59
C LEU A 164 -21.95 -16.79 -15.45
N PRO A 165 -21.66 -17.39 -16.62
CA PRO A 165 -20.50 -17.06 -17.44
C PRO A 165 -20.45 -15.57 -17.80
N LYS A 166 -19.23 -15.01 -17.74
CA LYS A 166 -18.93 -13.60 -17.99
C LYS A 166 -19.21 -13.26 -19.47
N PRO A 167 -20.05 -12.26 -19.79
CA PRO A 167 -20.30 -11.91 -21.19
C PRO A 167 -19.12 -11.15 -21.79
N THR A 168 -18.79 -11.49 -23.05
CA THR A 168 -17.57 -11.09 -23.77
C THR A 168 -17.65 -9.74 -24.51
N SER A 169 -18.67 -8.91 -24.28
CA SER A 169 -18.69 -7.56 -24.86
C SER A 169 -19.58 -6.59 -24.07
N LEU A 170 -19.02 -5.42 -23.75
CA LEU A 170 -19.70 -4.27 -23.16
C LEU A 170 -19.97 -3.23 -24.27
N ALA A 171 -21.21 -2.74 -24.36
CA ALA A 171 -21.54 -1.50 -25.07
C ALA A 171 -22.34 -0.60 -24.13
N VAL A 172 -21.81 0.59 -23.84
CA VAL A 172 -22.46 1.61 -23.02
C VAL A 172 -23.27 2.52 -23.93
N GLU A 173 -24.58 2.60 -23.72
CA GLU A 173 -25.43 3.56 -24.41
C GLU A 173 -25.48 4.88 -23.61
N ARG A 174 -25.00 5.97 -24.21
CA ARG A 174 -25.14 7.31 -23.63
C ARG A 174 -26.57 7.78 -23.77
N VAL A 175 -27.24 7.99 -22.63
CA VAL A 175 -28.50 8.74 -22.60
C VAL A 175 -28.19 10.20 -22.94
N ARG A 176 -28.68 10.69 -24.09
CA ARG A 176 -28.69 12.13 -24.39
C ARG A 176 -29.76 12.79 -23.53
N ALA A 177 -29.34 13.68 -22.63
CA ALA A 177 -30.25 14.61 -21.97
C ALA A 177 -30.91 15.53 -23.02
N ARG A 178 -32.22 15.75 -22.87
CA ARG A 178 -33.00 16.72 -23.66
C ARG A 178 -32.70 18.14 -23.23
#